data_AF-A0A183AQJ3-F1
#
_entry.id   AF-A0A183AQJ3-F1
#
_cell.length_a   1.000
_cell.length_b   1.000
_cell.length_c   1.000
_cell.angle_alpha   90.00
_cell.angle_beta   90.00
_cell.angle_gamma   90.00
#
_symmetry.space_group_name_H-M   'P 1'
#
loop_
_entity.id
_entity.type
_entity.pdbx_description
1 polymer ?
#
loop_
_entity_poly.entity_id
_entity_poly.type
_entity_poly.pdbx_seq_one_letter_code
_entity_poly.pdbx_strand_id
1 'polypeptide(L)'
;MHIKSRLESMGHELVLWQPPYTGSEWFEVFLTALFVDGGSRLVELLEHDEVERSMRIGLKIYKSWRITRQINWLLTKLFGHPDDLLYMRAINSVRDVPTLVSHMHALEEFRYKIYDSWLEAKLDAVICPSFGMAAPIPARTNRRFSGMLSYLNLFNVTNMPAGCVPSGIRVTEADLAPLRAALDPEYREKNAGVTPYPIHTPWQKAAAELQVDTLGLPVGVQVAAAPWRDEMCLHVMQVVEQAARGSTEQVAAK
;
A
#
# COMPACT_ATOMS: atom_id res chain seq x y z
N MET A 1 -4.71 2.66 18.33
CA MET A 1 -5.65 3.58 17.64
C MET A 1 -5.79 4.88 18.42
N HIS A 2 -4.78 5.75 18.41
CA HIS A 2 -4.83 7.00 19.19
C HIS A 2 -5.53 8.15 18.49
N ILE A 3 -5.53 8.19 17.14
CA ILE A 3 -6.15 9.28 16.38
C ILE A 3 -7.66 9.18 16.38
N LYS A 4 -8.22 7.98 16.14
CA LYS A 4 -9.67 7.77 16.06
C LYS A 4 -10.37 8.33 17.31
N SER A 5 -9.94 7.90 18.51
CA SER A 5 -10.55 8.33 19.76
C SER A 5 -10.40 9.83 20.03
N ARG A 6 -9.32 10.45 19.53
CA ARG A 6 -9.11 11.89 19.65
C ARG A 6 -10.04 12.68 18.74
N LEU A 7 -10.21 12.25 17.50
CA LEU A 7 -11.17 12.85 16.58
C LEU A 7 -12.61 12.73 17.13
N GLU A 8 -12.96 11.58 17.69
CA GLU A 8 -14.24 11.40 18.39
C GLU A 8 -14.39 12.39 19.57
N SER A 9 -13.34 12.60 20.38
CA SER A 9 -13.37 13.57 21.49
C SER A 9 -13.48 15.03 21.04
N MET A 10 -13.09 15.33 19.79
CA MET A 10 -13.27 16.65 19.17
C MET A 10 -14.67 16.82 18.56
N GLY A 11 -15.54 15.82 18.67
CA GLY A 11 -16.92 15.87 18.19
C GLY A 11 -17.10 15.40 16.74
N HIS A 12 -16.08 14.80 16.12
CA HIS A 12 -16.21 14.22 14.79
C HIS A 12 -16.89 12.85 14.86
N GLU A 13 -17.74 12.55 13.86
CA GLU A 13 -18.34 11.23 13.70
C GLU A 13 -17.39 10.32 12.90
N LEU A 14 -17.01 9.18 13.49
CA LEU A 14 -16.09 8.23 12.86
C LEU A 14 -16.85 6.97 12.43
N VAL A 15 -17.17 6.91 11.15
CA VAL A 15 -17.82 5.75 10.53
C VAL A 15 -16.76 4.76 10.04
N LEU A 16 -16.92 3.48 10.36
CA LEU A 16 -16.09 2.44 9.76
C LEU A 16 -16.52 2.26 8.31
N TRP A 17 -15.72 2.79 7.39
CA TRP A 17 -15.90 2.56 5.96
C TRP A 17 -15.07 1.35 5.52
N GLN A 18 -15.75 0.35 4.95
CA GLN A 18 -15.10 -0.73 4.23
C GLN A 18 -15.23 -0.45 2.74
N PRO A 19 -14.12 -0.16 2.04
CA PRO A 19 -14.15 0.03 0.60
C PRO A 19 -14.79 -1.19 -0.08
N PRO A 20 -15.58 -1.00 -1.15
CA PRO A 20 -16.33 -2.07 -1.80
C PRO A 20 -15.42 -2.94 -2.69
N TYR A 21 -14.29 -3.42 -2.19
CA TYR A 21 -13.43 -4.39 -2.84
C TYR A 21 -12.91 -5.39 -1.80
N THR A 22 -12.76 -6.65 -2.21
CA THR A 22 -12.48 -7.76 -1.29
C THR A 22 -11.04 -8.24 -1.34
N GLY A 23 -10.23 -7.73 -2.28
CA GLY A 23 -8.89 -8.24 -2.50
C GLY A 23 -8.05 -7.38 -3.43
N SER A 24 -7.29 -8.04 -4.31
CA SER A 24 -6.26 -7.44 -5.16
C SER A 24 -6.79 -6.72 -6.41
N GLU A 25 -8.11 -6.51 -6.53
CA GLU A 25 -8.76 -5.88 -7.68
C GLU A 25 -8.16 -4.49 -7.97
N TRP A 26 -8.07 -3.64 -6.93
CA TRP A 26 -7.48 -2.30 -7.04
C TRP A 26 -6.04 -2.38 -7.56
N PHE A 27 -5.29 -3.40 -7.13
CA PHE A 27 -3.87 -3.54 -7.42
C PHE A 27 -3.65 -4.04 -8.85
N GLU A 28 -4.50 -4.93 -9.35
CA GLU A 28 -4.50 -5.36 -10.75
C GLU A 28 -4.80 -4.18 -11.68
N VAL A 29 -5.85 -3.40 -11.35
CA VAL A 29 -6.26 -2.24 -12.14
C VAL A 29 -5.15 -1.19 -12.17
N PHE A 30 -4.58 -0.88 -11.00
CA PHE A 30 -3.47 0.05 -10.85
C PHE A 30 -2.23 -0.38 -11.64
N LEU A 31 -1.76 -1.61 -11.43
CA LEU A 31 -0.54 -2.10 -12.09
C LEU A 31 -0.73 -2.18 -13.60
N THR A 32 -1.90 -2.59 -14.07
CA THR A 32 -2.18 -2.64 -15.52
C THR A 32 -2.13 -1.24 -16.12
N ALA A 33 -2.68 -0.23 -15.42
CA ALA A 33 -2.60 1.16 -15.86
C ALA A 33 -1.14 1.68 -15.93
N LEU A 34 -0.27 1.25 -15.02
CA LEU A 34 1.16 1.58 -15.05
C LEU A 34 1.93 0.90 -16.20
N PHE A 35 1.51 -0.30 -16.59
CA PHE A 35 2.24 -1.16 -17.54
C PHE A 35 1.42 -1.48 -18.79
N VAL A 36 0.60 -0.53 -19.27
CA VAL A 36 -0.21 -0.69 -20.49
C VAL A 36 0.63 -1.03 -21.73
N ASP A 37 1.90 -0.61 -21.76
CA ASP A 37 2.88 -0.86 -22.81
C ASP A 37 3.82 -2.04 -22.48
N GLY A 38 3.53 -2.77 -21.40
CA GLY A 38 4.36 -3.85 -20.88
C GLY A 38 5.74 -3.41 -20.38
N GLY A 39 5.91 -2.13 -20.02
CA GLY A 39 7.16 -1.52 -19.56
C GLY A 39 8.16 -1.19 -20.65
N SER A 40 7.75 -1.21 -21.93
CA SER A 40 8.65 -0.99 -23.06
C SER A 40 9.25 0.42 -23.07
N ARG A 41 8.44 1.46 -22.80
CA ARG A 41 8.93 2.84 -22.72
C ARG A 41 9.93 3.03 -21.58
N LEU A 42 9.70 2.40 -20.44
CA LEU A 42 10.63 2.45 -19.31
C LEU A 42 11.98 1.78 -19.67
N VAL A 43 11.95 0.68 -20.43
CA VAL A 43 13.18 0.01 -20.90
C VAL A 43 13.97 0.89 -21.87
N GLU A 44 13.28 1.56 -22.80
CA GLU A 44 13.90 2.49 -23.76
C GLU A 44 14.58 3.66 -23.04
N LEU A 45 13.91 4.28 -22.06
CA LEU A 45 14.47 5.39 -21.29
C LEU A 45 15.72 5.01 -20.48
N LEU A 46 15.88 3.74 -20.14
CA LEU A 46 16.97 3.23 -19.30
C LEU A 46 18.02 2.44 -20.09
N GLU A 47 17.99 2.47 -21.43
CA GLU A 47 18.85 1.63 -22.27
C GLU A 47 20.35 1.85 -22.02
N HIS A 48 20.73 3.09 -21.72
CA HIS A 48 22.13 3.52 -21.57
C HIS A 48 22.48 4.00 -20.16
N ASP A 49 21.63 3.72 -19.17
CA ASP A 49 21.80 4.20 -17.80
C ASP A 49 22.26 3.10 -16.83
N GLU A 50 22.91 3.50 -15.74
CA GLU A 50 23.22 2.62 -14.63
C GLU A 50 21.99 2.43 -13.74
N VAL A 51 21.38 1.25 -13.84
CA VAL A 51 20.15 1.00 -13.09
C VAL A 51 20.43 0.46 -11.69
N GLU A 52 19.76 1.07 -10.71
CA GLU A 52 19.76 0.69 -9.31
C GLU A 52 19.30 -0.79 -9.12
N ARG A 53 19.85 -1.44 -8.09
CA ARG A 53 19.74 -2.90 -7.93
C ARG A 53 18.30 -3.36 -7.73
N SER A 54 17.45 -2.56 -7.08
CA SER A 54 16.05 -2.93 -6.80
C SER A 54 15.21 -3.03 -8.08
N MET A 55 15.53 -2.23 -9.09
CA MET A 55 14.82 -2.23 -10.38
C MET A 55 15.19 -3.40 -11.29
N ARG A 56 16.30 -4.11 -11.02
CA ARG A 56 16.82 -5.18 -11.91
C ARG A 56 15.82 -6.31 -12.15
N ILE A 57 15.02 -6.68 -11.14
CA ILE A 57 14.04 -7.76 -11.28
C ILE A 57 12.93 -7.33 -12.24
N GLY A 58 12.36 -6.14 -12.05
CA GLY A 58 11.33 -5.59 -12.94
C GLY A 58 11.84 -5.43 -14.37
N LEU A 59 13.03 -4.84 -14.54
CA LEU A 59 13.62 -4.67 -15.86
C LEU A 59 13.89 -5.98 -16.60
N LYS A 60 14.30 -7.06 -15.91
CA LYS A 60 14.43 -8.37 -16.56
C LYS A 60 13.10 -8.85 -17.14
N ILE A 61 12.00 -8.63 -16.42
CA ILE A 61 10.65 -8.97 -16.89
C ILE A 61 10.28 -8.09 -18.09
N TYR A 62 10.53 -6.78 -18.02
CA TYR A 62 10.18 -5.87 -19.11
C TYR A 62 11.06 -6.04 -20.36
N LYS A 63 12.32 -6.49 -20.22
CA LYS A 63 13.18 -6.83 -21.37
C LYS A 63 12.85 -8.19 -21.98
N SER A 64 12.06 -9.01 -21.30
CA SER A 64 11.71 -10.36 -21.76
C SER A 64 10.74 -10.31 -22.94
N TRP A 65 10.93 -11.22 -23.88
CA TRP A 65 10.05 -11.40 -25.04
C TRP A 65 8.64 -11.82 -24.60
N ARG A 66 7.62 -11.45 -25.39
CA ARG A 66 6.22 -11.73 -25.03
C ARG A 66 5.96 -13.22 -24.74
N ILE A 67 6.53 -14.12 -25.53
CA ILE A 67 6.35 -15.56 -25.35
C ILE A 67 6.92 -16.02 -24.00
N THR A 68 8.12 -15.55 -23.63
CA THR A 68 8.72 -15.93 -22.35
C THR A 68 7.94 -15.37 -21.17
N ARG A 69 7.34 -14.19 -21.30
CA ARG A 69 6.42 -13.64 -20.28
C ARG A 69 5.16 -14.49 -20.10
N GLN A 70 4.58 -15.00 -21.19
CA GLN A 70 3.40 -15.89 -21.13
C GLN A 70 3.73 -17.24 -20.48
N ILE A 71 4.89 -17.82 -20.81
CA ILE A 71 5.40 -19.02 -20.13
C ILE A 71 5.59 -18.75 -18.64
N ASN A 72 6.25 -17.64 -18.30
CA ASN A 72 6.47 -17.25 -16.90
C ASN A 72 5.14 -17.04 -16.17
N TRP A 73 4.15 -16.38 -16.79
CA TRP A 73 2.82 -16.22 -16.22
C TRP A 73 2.15 -17.58 -15.92
N LEU A 74 2.25 -18.54 -16.85
CA LEU A 74 1.72 -19.89 -16.64
C LEU A 74 2.46 -20.62 -15.50
N LEU A 75 3.78 -20.51 -15.44
CA LEU A 75 4.58 -21.08 -14.35
C LEU A 75 4.23 -20.45 -13.00
N THR A 76 4.07 -19.13 -12.94
CA THR A 76 3.63 -18.42 -11.73
C THR A 76 2.21 -18.82 -11.33
N LYS A 77 1.33 -19.09 -12.29
CA LYS A 77 -0.03 -19.59 -12.00
C LYS A 77 -0.03 -20.98 -11.37
N LEU A 78 0.90 -21.85 -11.80
CA LEU A 78 0.97 -23.24 -11.33
C LEU A 78 1.77 -23.41 -10.03
N PHE A 79 2.86 -22.63 -9.88
CA PHE A 79 3.85 -22.84 -8.82
C PHE A 79 4.20 -21.57 -8.03
N GLY A 80 3.68 -20.41 -8.44
CA GLY A 80 4.01 -19.13 -7.84
C GLY A 80 3.05 -18.71 -6.72
N HIS A 81 3.31 -17.53 -6.17
CA HIS A 81 2.47 -16.91 -5.15
C HIS A 81 1.42 -15.98 -5.80
N PRO A 82 0.24 -15.79 -5.16
CA PRO A 82 -0.81 -14.91 -5.67
C PRO A 82 -0.34 -13.50 -6.02
N ASP A 83 0.54 -12.93 -5.20
CA ASP A 83 1.08 -11.57 -5.38
C ASP A 83 1.92 -11.45 -6.68
N ASP A 84 2.77 -12.43 -6.95
CA ASP A 84 3.59 -12.47 -8.17
C ASP A 84 2.73 -12.72 -9.41
N LEU A 85 1.68 -13.54 -9.29
CA LEU A 85 0.74 -13.81 -10.38
C LEU A 85 -0.01 -12.54 -10.80
N LEU A 86 -0.41 -11.71 -9.84
CA LEU A 86 -1.09 -10.46 -10.10
C LEU A 86 -0.20 -9.51 -10.92
N TYR A 87 1.07 -9.37 -10.51
CA TYR A 87 2.03 -8.54 -11.21
C TYR A 87 2.30 -9.04 -12.64
N MET A 88 2.46 -10.36 -12.80
CA MET A 88 2.62 -10.98 -14.12
C MET A 88 1.39 -10.80 -15.00
N ARG A 89 0.18 -10.85 -14.43
CA ARG A 89 -1.06 -10.62 -15.19
C ARG A 89 -1.15 -9.16 -15.66
N ALA A 90 -0.88 -8.20 -14.78
CA ALA A 90 -0.95 -6.78 -15.09
C ALA A 90 0.00 -6.36 -16.22
N ILE A 91 1.21 -6.93 -16.30
CA ILE A 91 2.19 -6.61 -17.35
C ILE A 91 1.84 -7.22 -18.71
N ASN A 92 0.96 -8.23 -18.74
CA ASN A 92 0.63 -9.00 -19.94
C ASN A 92 -0.83 -8.82 -20.42
N SER A 93 -1.64 -8.05 -19.70
CA SER A 93 -3.08 -7.91 -19.95
C SER A 93 -3.38 -7.08 -21.21
N VAL A 94 -2.71 -5.94 -21.37
CA VAL A 94 -2.89 -5.03 -22.52
C VAL A 94 -1.96 -5.43 -23.66
N ARG A 95 -2.53 -5.69 -24.84
CA ARG A 95 -1.81 -6.20 -26.02
C ARG A 95 -2.11 -5.43 -27.30
N ASP A 96 -3.23 -4.74 -27.33
CA ASP A 96 -3.79 -4.02 -28.46
C ASP A 96 -4.75 -2.91 -27.97
N VAL A 97 -5.29 -2.13 -28.90
CA VAL A 97 -6.22 -1.04 -28.59
C VAL A 97 -7.52 -1.55 -27.92
N PRO A 98 -8.16 -2.65 -28.39
CA PRO A 98 -9.35 -3.17 -27.71
C PRO A 98 -9.11 -3.55 -26.24
N THR A 99 -8.02 -4.25 -25.93
CA THR A 99 -7.69 -4.60 -24.54
C THR A 99 -7.35 -3.39 -23.68
N LEU A 100 -6.74 -2.34 -24.26
CA LEU A 100 -6.55 -1.05 -23.58
C LEU A 100 -7.90 -0.37 -23.26
N VAL A 101 -8.82 -0.31 -24.23
CA VAL A 101 -10.15 0.30 -24.03
C VAL A 101 -10.93 -0.46 -22.94
N SER A 102 -10.90 -1.81 -22.97
CA SER A 102 -11.52 -2.61 -21.91
C SER A 102 -10.93 -2.33 -20.53
N HIS A 103 -9.61 -2.14 -20.44
CA HIS A 103 -8.95 -1.78 -19.19
C HIS A 103 -9.35 -0.38 -18.71
N MET A 104 -9.48 0.60 -19.62
CA MET A 104 -9.95 1.94 -19.27
C MET A 104 -11.38 1.90 -18.72
N HIS A 105 -12.28 1.12 -19.30
CA HIS A 105 -13.63 0.93 -18.77
C HIS A 105 -13.61 0.26 -17.38
N ALA A 106 -12.81 -0.78 -17.19
CA ALA A 106 -12.69 -1.43 -15.87
C ALA A 106 -12.16 -0.48 -14.79
N LEU A 107 -11.21 0.41 -15.14
CA LEU A 107 -10.72 1.45 -14.24
C LEU A 107 -11.82 2.45 -13.89
N GLU A 108 -12.62 2.86 -14.87
CA GLU A 108 -13.75 3.76 -14.67
C GLU A 108 -14.84 3.13 -13.79
N GLU A 109 -15.23 1.89 -14.05
CA GLU A 109 -16.18 1.14 -13.23
C GLU A 109 -15.69 1.00 -11.78
N PHE A 110 -14.41 0.65 -11.59
CA PHE A 110 -13.81 0.55 -10.27
C PHE A 110 -13.88 1.89 -9.54
N ARG A 111 -13.56 2.99 -10.22
CA ARG A 111 -13.62 4.34 -9.66
C ARG A 111 -15.03 4.72 -9.22
N TYR A 112 -16.04 4.50 -10.07
CA TYR A 112 -17.44 4.81 -9.71
C TYR A 112 -17.94 3.94 -8.57
N LYS A 113 -17.56 2.66 -8.52
CA LYS A 113 -17.87 1.78 -7.38
C LYS A 113 -17.40 2.37 -6.05
N ILE A 114 -16.20 2.95 -6.00
CA ILE A 114 -15.68 3.63 -4.81
C ILE A 114 -16.50 4.90 -4.50
N TYR A 115 -16.80 5.70 -5.52
CA TYR A 115 -17.56 6.94 -5.36
C TYR A 115 -18.97 6.69 -4.82
N ASP A 116 -19.67 5.68 -5.34
CA ASP A 116 -21.01 5.32 -4.90
C ASP A 116 -21.00 4.91 -3.43
N SER A 117 -20.07 4.03 -3.04
CA SER A 117 -19.91 3.63 -1.64
C SER A 117 -19.58 4.81 -0.71
N TRP A 118 -18.78 5.77 -1.19
CA TRP A 118 -18.45 6.98 -0.44
C TRP A 118 -19.68 7.87 -0.21
N LEU A 119 -20.49 8.05 -1.26
CA LEU A 119 -21.73 8.84 -1.20
C LEU A 119 -22.79 8.17 -0.32
N GLU A 120 -22.96 6.85 -0.45
CA GLU A 120 -23.87 6.06 0.39
C GLU A 120 -23.51 6.15 1.87
N ALA A 121 -22.21 6.07 2.18
CA ALA A 121 -21.69 6.22 3.54
C ALA A 121 -21.65 7.69 4.01
N LYS A 122 -21.99 8.66 3.15
CA LYS A 122 -22.04 10.10 3.43
C LYS A 122 -20.74 10.64 4.05
N LEU A 123 -19.61 10.21 3.50
CA LEU A 123 -18.30 10.55 4.04
C LEU A 123 -17.86 11.94 3.58
N ASP A 124 -17.33 12.75 4.50
CA ASP A 124 -16.62 13.98 4.15
C ASP A 124 -15.17 13.69 3.72
N ALA A 125 -14.52 12.78 4.44
CA ALA A 125 -13.15 12.34 4.23
C ALA A 125 -12.96 10.91 4.74
N VAL A 126 -11.90 10.25 4.27
CA VAL A 126 -11.45 8.94 4.77
C VAL A 126 -10.07 9.09 5.36
N ILE A 127 -9.89 8.48 6.53
CA ILE A 127 -8.59 8.34 7.19
C ILE A 127 -8.21 6.86 7.16
N CYS A 128 -7.02 6.57 6.61
CA CYS A 128 -6.47 5.22 6.54
C CYS A 128 -4.99 5.21 6.89
N PRO A 129 -4.35 4.04 7.08
CA PRO A 129 -2.89 3.98 7.10
C PRO A 129 -2.32 4.62 5.83
N SER A 130 -1.21 5.35 5.94
CA SER A 130 -0.54 5.91 4.75
C SER A 130 0.22 4.82 4.00
N PHE A 131 1.18 4.22 4.68
CA PHE A 131 1.95 3.10 4.21
C PHE A 131 1.70 1.94 5.18
N GLY A 132 1.64 0.70 4.69
CA GLY A 132 1.34 -0.46 5.55
C GLY A 132 2.40 -0.75 6.63
N MET A 133 3.49 0.01 6.66
CA MET A 133 4.66 -0.17 7.52
C MET A 133 5.32 1.18 7.83
N ALA A 134 6.16 1.23 8.86
CA ALA A 134 7.10 2.34 9.04
C ALA A 134 8.17 2.34 7.94
N ALA A 135 9.00 3.39 7.89
CA ALA A 135 10.07 3.48 6.90
C ALA A 135 10.97 2.22 6.96
N PRO A 136 11.24 1.56 5.81
CA PRO A 136 11.96 0.29 5.80
C PRO A 136 13.41 0.46 6.26
N ILE A 137 13.89 -0.50 7.05
CA ILE A 137 15.30 -0.62 7.41
C ILE A 137 15.83 -1.97 6.88
N PRO A 138 16.92 -1.98 6.08
CA PRO A 138 17.62 -0.81 5.52
C PRO A 138 16.80 -0.08 4.45
N ALA A 139 17.05 1.23 4.30
CA ALA A 139 16.34 2.07 3.33
C ALA A 139 16.55 1.62 1.87
N ARG A 140 17.74 1.07 1.56
CA ARG A 140 18.03 0.44 0.26
C ARG A 140 17.75 -1.06 0.38
N THR A 141 16.73 -1.52 -0.31
CA THR A 141 16.28 -2.91 -0.27
C THR A 141 15.80 -3.40 -1.63
N ASN A 142 16.07 -4.66 -1.95
CA ASN A 142 15.56 -5.34 -3.15
C ASN A 142 14.38 -6.29 -2.83
N ARG A 143 13.88 -6.21 -1.59
CA ARG A 143 12.78 -7.05 -1.13
C ARG A 143 11.48 -6.59 -1.79
N ARG A 144 10.59 -7.53 -2.08
CA ARG A 144 9.29 -7.24 -2.72
C ARG A 144 8.26 -6.94 -1.63
N PHE A 145 7.78 -5.71 -1.59
CA PHE A 145 6.75 -5.27 -0.63
C PHE A 145 5.79 -4.25 -1.28
N SER A 146 5.59 -4.32 -2.61
CA SER A 146 4.74 -3.36 -3.33
C SER A 146 3.30 -3.32 -2.81
N GLY A 147 2.82 -4.41 -2.20
CA GLY A 147 1.53 -4.48 -1.54
C GLY A 147 1.37 -3.47 -0.39
N MET A 148 2.47 -2.98 0.19
CA MET A 148 2.42 -1.98 1.27
C MET A 148 1.93 -0.61 0.78
N LEU A 149 1.92 -0.38 -0.54
CA LEU A 149 1.39 0.83 -1.18
C LEU A 149 -0.14 0.80 -1.36
N SER A 150 -0.84 -0.21 -0.80
CA SER A 150 -2.29 -0.41 -0.99
C SER A 150 -3.12 0.84 -0.79
N TYR A 151 -2.91 1.51 0.34
CA TYR A 151 -3.68 2.68 0.72
C TYR A 151 -3.36 3.88 -0.18
N LEU A 152 -2.07 4.13 -0.46
CA LEU A 152 -1.65 5.22 -1.34
C LEU A 152 -2.19 5.07 -2.76
N ASN A 153 -2.06 3.86 -3.32
CA ASN A 153 -2.39 3.61 -4.73
C ASN A 153 -3.89 3.61 -5.00
N LEU A 154 -4.73 3.30 -4.01
CA LEU A 154 -6.18 3.38 -4.17
C LEU A 154 -6.60 4.76 -4.69
N PHE A 155 -6.08 5.83 -4.08
CA PHE A 155 -6.46 7.20 -4.43
C PHE A 155 -5.82 7.70 -5.74
N ASN A 156 -4.73 7.06 -6.20
CA ASN A 156 -4.21 7.27 -7.56
C ASN A 156 -5.19 6.70 -8.60
N VAL A 157 -5.72 5.49 -8.38
CA VAL A 157 -6.70 4.86 -9.30
C VAL A 157 -8.01 5.64 -9.34
N THR A 158 -8.48 6.07 -8.17
CA THR A 158 -9.75 6.80 -8.08
C THR A 158 -9.63 8.29 -8.39
N ASN A 159 -8.41 8.80 -8.61
CA ASN A 159 -8.14 10.22 -8.86
C ASN A 159 -8.79 11.14 -7.80
N MET A 160 -8.62 10.78 -6.53
CA MET A 160 -9.14 11.52 -5.38
C MET A 160 -8.00 12.26 -4.69
N PRO A 161 -8.22 13.49 -4.19
CA PRO A 161 -7.21 14.19 -3.42
C PRO A 161 -6.88 13.39 -2.16
N ALA A 162 -5.60 13.14 -1.94
CA ALA A 162 -5.10 12.45 -0.76
C ALA A 162 -3.76 13.02 -0.30
N GLY A 163 -3.58 13.13 1.00
CA GLY A 163 -2.36 13.62 1.63
C GLY A 163 -2.00 12.84 2.89
N CYS A 164 -0.72 12.84 3.23
CA CYS A 164 -0.21 12.13 4.40
C CYS A 164 0.18 13.13 5.50
N VAL A 165 -0.17 12.81 6.75
CA VAL A 165 0.23 13.60 7.92
C VAL A 165 0.82 12.70 9.02
N PRO A 166 1.73 13.22 9.86
CA PRO A 166 2.23 12.47 11.01
C PRO A 166 1.10 12.08 11.94
N SER A 167 1.10 10.81 12.37
CA SER A 167 0.03 10.34 13.25
C SER A 167 0.25 10.67 14.74
N GLY A 168 1.45 11.13 15.09
CA GLY A 168 1.93 11.21 16.48
C GLY A 168 2.31 9.85 17.08
N ILE A 169 2.03 8.75 16.39
CA ILE A 169 2.39 7.39 16.81
C ILE A 169 3.79 7.04 16.30
N ARG A 170 4.54 6.34 17.15
CA ARG A 170 5.82 5.73 16.81
C ARG A 170 5.74 4.24 17.03
N VAL A 171 6.54 3.49 16.28
CA VAL A 171 6.65 2.04 16.43
C VAL A 171 7.10 1.71 17.86
N THR A 172 6.38 0.81 18.51
CA THR A 172 6.63 0.36 19.88
C THR A 172 7.12 -1.08 19.91
N GLU A 173 7.66 -1.52 21.05
CA GLU A 173 8.06 -2.91 21.25
C GLU A 173 6.88 -3.89 21.09
N ALA A 174 5.66 -3.45 21.45
CA ALA A 174 4.44 -4.25 21.26
C ALA A 174 4.10 -4.48 19.77
N ASP A 175 4.50 -3.57 18.89
CA ASP A 175 4.33 -3.72 17.43
C ASP A 175 5.40 -4.67 16.86
N LEU A 176 6.60 -4.70 17.44
CA LEU A 176 7.75 -5.46 16.94
C LEU A 176 7.78 -6.91 17.43
N ALA A 177 7.32 -7.18 18.66
CA ALA A 177 7.36 -8.52 19.24
C ALA A 177 6.65 -9.58 18.37
N PRO A 178 5.44 -9.35 17.82
CA PRO A 178 4.79 -10.29 16.90
C PRO A 178 5.61 -10.56 15.63
N LEU A 179 6.29 -9.53 15.10
CA LEU A 179 7.13 -9.66 13.90
C LEU A 179 8.37 -10.50 14.20
N ARG A 180 9.04 -10.25 15.33
CA ARG A 180 10.20 -11.04 15.78
C ARG A 180 9.83 -12.49 16.03
N ALA A 181 8.71 -12.75 16.72
CA ALA A 181 8.23 -14.11 16.94
C ALA A 181 7.83 -14.86 15.66
N ALA A 182 7.49 -14.14 14.58
CA ALA A 182 7.19 -14.73 13.28
C ALA A 182 8.46 -15.08 12.47
N LEU A 183 9.57 -14.39 12.72
CA LEU A 183 10.81 -14.52 11.96
C LEU A 183 11.89 -15.33 12.67
N ASP A 184 11.87 -15.33 14.01
CA ASP A 184 12.85 -15.98 14.87
C ASP A 184 12.17 -16.98 15.84
N PRO A 185 12.32 -18.30 15.58
CA PRO A 185 11.81 -19.35 16.47
C PRO A 185 12.37 -19.31 17.89
N GLU A 186 13.63 -18.90 18.08
CA GLU A 186 14.26 -18.83 19.41
C GLU A 186 13.66 -17.68 20.22
N TYR A 187 13.42 -16.53 19.59
CA TYR A 187 12.67 -15.44 20.21
C TYR A 187 11.26 -15.90 20.61
N ARG A 188 10.56 -16.64 19.74
CA ARG A 188 9.22 -17.15 20.02
C ARG A 188 9.19 -18.10 21.22
N GLU A 189 10.17 -19.00 21.33
CA GLU A 189 10.28 -19.93 22.46
C GLU A 189 10.50 -19.18 23.78
N LYS A 190 11.41 -18.20 23.78
CA LYS A 190 11.68 -17.33 24.94
C LYS A 190 10.50 -16.43 25.32
N ASN A 191 9.61 -16.15 24.38
CA ASN A 191 8.47 -15.25 24.53
C ASN A 191 7.13 -15.95 24.21
N ALA A 192 6.87 -17.10 24.82
CA ALA A 192 5.72 -17.97 24.52
C ALA A 192 4.32 -17.32 24.62
N GLY A 193 4.20 -16.13 25.22
CA GLY A 193 2.96 -15.34 25.28
C GLY A 193 2.70 -14.43 24.07
N VAL A 194 3.66 -14.30 23.15
CA VAL A 194 3.54 -13.42 21.98
C VAL A 194 2.93 -14.22 20.82
N THR A 195 1.80 -13.75 20.30
CA THR A 195 1.21 -14.30 19.06
C THR A 195 2.02 -13.83 17.86
N PRO A 196 2.61 -14.72 17.06
CA PRO A 196 3.37 -14.32 15.87
C PRO A 196 2.48 -13.61 14.84
N TYR A 197 3.06 -12.64 14.14
CA TYR A 197 2.41 -12.01 12.99
C TYR A 197 2.13 -13.04 11.89
N PRO A 198 0.93 -13.07 11.28
CA PRO A 198 0.59 -14.04 10.25
C PRO A 198 1.38 -13.76 8.95
N ILE A 199 2.23 -14.71 8.56
CA ILE A 199 2.99 -14.67 7.31
C ILE A 199 2.47 -15.79 6.40
N HIS A 200 1.80 -15.40 5.33
CA HIS A 200 1.25 -16.30 4.30
C HIS A 200 1.94 -16.14 2.95
N THR A 201 2.52 -14.96 2.67
CA THR A 201 3.20 -14.68 1.39
C THR A 201 4.63 -14.20 1.59
N PRO A 202 5.51 -14.38 0.58
CA PRO A 202 6.87 -13.82 0.63
C PRO A 202 6.90 -12.30 0.80
N TRP A 203 5.86 -11.59 0.33
CA TRP A 203 5.78 -10.15 0.48
C TRP A 203 5.52 -9.74 1.93
N GLN A 204 4.65 -10.48 2.62
CA GLN A 204 4.41 -10.28 4.07
C GLN A 204 5.67 -10.60 4.88
N LYS A 205 6.40 -11.67 4.53
CA LYS A 205 7.70 -11.99 5.13
C LYS A 205 8.72 -10.87 4.91
N ALA A 206 8.82 -10.39 3.66
CA ALA A 206 9.70 -9.30 3.29
C ALA A 206 9.42 -8.01 4.07
N ALA A 207 8.13 -7.67 4.22
CA ALA A 207 7.69 -6.51 5.00
C ALA A 207 8.03 -6.68 6.49
N ALA A 208 7.75 -7.83 7.10
CA ALA A 208 8.08 -8.10 8.51
C ALA A 208 9.58 -7.95 8.78
N GLU A 209 10.42 -8.52 7.92
CA GLU A 209 11.88 -8.44 8.05
C GLU A 209 12.42 -7.00 7.84
N LEU A 210 11.70 -6.11 7.14
CA LEU A 210 12.06 -4.69 7.00
C LEU A 210 11.59 -3.83 8.18
N GLN A 211 10.87 -4.42 9.15
CA GLN A 211 10.24 -3.71 10.26
C GLN A 211 10.83 -4.03 11.62
N VAL A 212 11.47 -5.19 11.80
CA VAL A 212 11.98 -5.64 13.12
C VAL A 212 12.91 -4.63 13.82
N ASP A 213 13.57 -3.78 13.06
CA ASP A 213 14.54 -2.77 13.55
C ASP A 213 14.00 -1.33 13.51
N THR A 214 12.68 -1.15 13.38
CA THR A 214 12.06 0.18 13.21
C THR A 214 11.56 0.82 14.50
N LEU A 215 12.01 0.35 15.66
CA LEU A 215 11.60 0.87 16.97
C LEU A 215 11.73 2.40 17.02
N GLY A 216 10.66 3.06 17.44
CA GLY A 216 10.62 4.51 17.57
C GLY A 216 10.45 5.28 16.26
N LEU A 217 10.44 4.63 15.08
CA LEU A 217 10.18 5.33 13.82
C LEU A 217 8.74 5.86 13.77
N PRO A 218 8.51 7.03 13.14
CA PRO A 218 7.19 7.60 13.03
C PRO A 218 6.31 6.79 12.07
N VAL A 219 5.01 6.72 12.38
CA VAL A 219 3.99 6.16 11.51
C VAL A 219 3.09 7.29 11.01
N GLY A 220 2.78 7.32 9.71
CA GLY A 220 1.90 8.31 9.11
C GLY A 220 0.49 7.77 8.88
N VAL A 221 -0.50 8.66 8.83
CA VAL A 221 -1.84 8.36 8.31
C VAL A 221 -2.07 9.13 7.02
N GLN A 222 -2.90 8.57 6.15
CA GLN A 222 -3.36 9.22 4.94
C GLN A 222 -4.80 9.69 5.13
N VAL A 223 -5.07 10.87 4.62
CA VAL A 223 -6.39 11.46 4.51
C VAL A 223 -6.72 11.56 3.03
N ALA A 224 -7.92 11.18 2.64
CA ALA A 224 -8.46 11.41 1.31
C ALA A 224 -9.83 12.08 1.39
N ALA A 225 -10.19 12.82 0.35
CA ALA A 225 -11.52 13.41 0.20
C ALA A 225 -12.13 13.10 -1.16
N ALA A 226 -13.40 13.44 -1.36
CA ALA A 226 -14.08 13.29 -2.64
C ALA A 226 -13.33 14.02 -3.79
N PRO A 227 -13.53 13.62 -5.06
CA PRO A 227 -12.91 14.29 -6.21
C PRO A 227 -13.15 15.80 -6.18
N TRP A 228 -12.11 16.59 -6.47
CA TRP A 228 -12.14 18.06 -6.48
C TRP A 228 -12.47 18.71 -5.13
N ARG A 229 -12.21 18.01 -4.02
CA ARG A 229 -12.40 18.52 -2.64
C ARG A 229 -11.08 18.61 -1.90
N ASP A 230 -10.07 19.15 -2.57
CA ASP A 230 -8.71 19.34 -2.04
C ASP A 230 -8.71 20.15 -0.73
N GLU A 231 -9.52 21.19 -0.63
CA GLU A 231 -9.66 22.00 0.59
C GLU A 231 -10.24 21.20 1.75
N MET A 232 -11.17 20.28 1.48
CA MET A 232 -11.68 19.36 2.50
C MET A 232 -10.59 18.39 2.94
N CYS A 233 -9.82 17.84 2.00
CA CYS A 233 -8.68 16.99 2.33
C CYS A 233 -7.68 17.72 3.24
N LEU A 234 -7.30 18.95 2.88
CA LEU A 234 -6.38 19.79 3.66
C LEU A 234 -6.95 20.15 5.03
N HIS A 235 -8.24 20.49 5.11
CA HIS A 235 -8.90 20.78 6.38
C HIS A 235 -8.84 19.58 7.33
N VAL A 236 -9.20 18.39 6.86
CA VAL A 236 -9.15 17.17 7.68
C VAL A 236 -7.72 16.80 8.03
N MET A 237 -6.74 16.98 7.13
CA MET A 237 -5.32 16.83 7.45
C MET A 237 -4.88 17.73 8.61
N GLN A 238 -5.31 19.00 8.62
CA GLN A 238 -5.02 19.94 9.71
C GLN A 238 -5.65 19.48 11.04
N VAL A 239 -6.90 19.01 11.01
CA VAL A 239 -7.59 18.46 12.19
C VAL A 239 -6.86 17.23 12.75
N VAL A 240 -6.44 16.31 11.87
CA VAL A 240 -5.66 15.12 12.26
C VAL A 240 -4.32 15.51 12.87
N GLU A 241 -3.62 16.49 12.30
CA GLU A 241 -2.37 17.00 12.84
C GLU A 241 -2.55 17.60 14.25
N GLN A 242 -3.61 18.39 14.47
CA GLN A 242 -3.93 18.95 15.78
C GLN A 242 -4.22 17.85 16.81
N ALA A 243 -5.02 16.85 16.44
CA ALA A 243 -5.30 15.69 17.28
C ALA A 243 -4.00 14.95 17.65
N ALA A 244 -3.09 14.80 16.69
CA ALA A 244 -1.78 14.18 16.90
C ALA A 244 -0.87 15.01 17.82
N ARG A 245 -0.81 16.34 17.69
CA ARG A 245 0.03 17.20 18.55
C ARG A 245 -0.41 17.23 20.01
N GLY A 246 -1.71 17.22 20.27
CA GLY A 246 -2.23 17.09 21.63
C GLY A 246 -1.82 15.77 22.31
N SER A 247 -1.15 14.83 21.61
CA SER A 247 -0.59 13.61 22.20
C SER A 247 0.82 13.81 22.71
N THR A 248 1.58 14.70 22.08
CA THR A 248 2.98 14.94 22.39
C THR A 248 3.15 15.75 23.68
N GLU A 249 2.26 16.71 23.92
CA GLU A 249 2.26 17.52 25.15
C GLU A 249 1.83 16.73 26.40
N GLN A 250 0.92 15.76 26.26
CA GLN A 250 0.50 14.89 27.38
C GLN A 250 1.54 13.83 27.75
N VAL A 251 2.41 13.44 26.81
CA VAL A 251 3.51 12.50 27.07
C VAL A 251 4.73 13.21 27.62
N ALA A 252 4.97 14.48 27.28
CA ALA A 252 6.05 15.29 27.85
C ALA A 252 5.73 15.80 29.28
N ALA A 253 4.46 15.79 29.68
CA ALA A 253 4.01 16.22 31.01
C ALA A 253 3.86 15.06 32.04
N LYS A 254 4.31 13.85 31.68
CA LYS A 254 4.40 12.67 32.56
C LYS A 254 5.85 12.17 32.61
#